data_AF-A0A453RS68-F1
#
_entry.id   AF-A0A453RS68-F1
#
_cell.length_a   1.000
_cell.length_b   1.000
_cell.length_c   1.000
_cell.angle_alpha   90.00
_cell.angle_beta   90.00
_cell.angle_gamma   90.00
#
_symmetry.space_group_name_H-M   'P 1'
#
loop_
_entity.id
_entity.type
_entity.pdbx_description
1 polymer ?
#
loop_
_entity_poly.entity_id
_entity_poly.type
_entity_poly.pdbx_seq_one_letter_code
_entity_poly.pdbx_strand_id
1 'polypeptide(L)'
;TVGSVVRVDSSLRSIDAYVEVEDDKIIVPRNSLVEVNQSGLLMETMIDITPKDPLPTPSVGPLDTDCSKEGLILCDKERMKGQQGVSLDAMVGIFTRLGRDMEEIGVHKSFKLAEKVASIMEEAQPLLSRIEALAEEVQPLVSEVRDSDLVKDVETIAKGLADASGDLRRLKSSMLTPENSDLIKQSIFTLIFTLKNFQSISSDISGFTGDEATRRHGGTSSC
;
A
#
# COMPACT_ATOMS: atom_id res chain seq x y z
N THR A 1 14.72 -17.54 21.44
CA THR A 1 16.00 -17.24 20.77
C THR A 1 16.87 -18.48 20.87
N VAL A 2 17.77 -18.68 19.90
CA VAL A 2 18.67 -19.86 19.84
C VAL A 2 20.15 -19.43 19.85
N GLY A 3 20.40 -18.14 20.04
CA GLY A 3 21.70 -17.51 19.90
C GLY A 3 21.63 -16.00 20.13
N SER A 4 22.79 -15.35 20.11
CA SER A 4 22.94 -13.91 20.32
C SER A 4 24.00 -13.31 19.40
N VAL A 5 23.88 -12.01 19.10
CA VAL A 5 24.90 -11.28 18.34
C VAL A 5 25.97 -10.79 19.31
N VAL A 6 27.20 -11.29 19.18
CA VAL A 6 28.31 -10.97 20.09
C VAL A 6 29.17 -9.81 19.60
N ARG A 7 29.17 -9.55 18.28
CA ARG A 7 29.92 -8.45 17.67
C ARG A 7 29.32 -8.04 16.33
N VAL A 8 29.41 -6.75 16.03
CA VAL A 8 29.07 -6.19 14.71
C VAL A 8 30.24 -5.37 14.21
N ASP A 9 30.77 -5.73 13.05
CA ASP A 9 31.85 -5.00 12.38
C ASP A 9 31.27 -4.31 11.13
N SER A 10 31.49 -3.01 10.99
CA SER A 10 31.08 -2.26 9.80
C SER A 10 32.27 -1.97 8.89
N SER A 11 32.04 -2.10 7.57
CA SER A 11 32.99 -1.73 6.53
C SER A 11 32.30 -0.87 5.46
N LEU A 12 33.07 -0.28 4.56
CA LEU A 12 32.52 0.48 3.41
C LEU A 12 31.70 -0.39 2.44
N ARG A 13 31.82 -1.72 2.52
CA ARG A 13 31.17 -2.66 1.58
C ARG A 13 30.04 -3.44 2.21
N SER A 14 30.14 -3.75 3.49
CA SER A 14 29.19 -4.62 4.20
C SER A 14 29.24 -4.40 5.71
N ILE A 15 28.18 -4.84 6.38
CA ILE A 15 28.12 -5.02 7.83
C ILE A 15 28.19 -6.53 8.09
N ASP A 16 29.12 -6.94 8.93
CA ASP A 16 29.29 -8.33 9.36
C ASP A 16 28.82 -8.48 10.81
N ALA A 17 27.80 -9.31 11.05
CA ALA A 17 27.36 -9.67 12.39
C ALA A 17 27.91 -11.05 12.78
N TYR A 18 28.56 -11.13 13.94
CA TYR A 18 29.03 -12.38 14.53
C TYR A 18 27.98 -12.88 15.50
N VAL A 19 27.43 -14.05 15.19
CA VAL A 19 26.36 -14.70 15.96
C VAL A 19 26.95 -15.90 16.68
N GLU A 20 26.67 -16.01 17.96
CA GLU A 20 26.95 -17.20 18.77
C GLU A 20 25.64 -17.98 18.96
N VAL A 21 25.68 -19.27 18.66
CA VAL A 21 24.54 -20.20 18.81
C VAL A 21 24.73 -20.97 20.11
N GLU A 22 23.67 -21.10 20.91
CA GLU A 22 23.76 -21.54 22.32
C GLU A 22 24.15 -23.01 22.51
N ASP A 23 23.79 -23.90 21.57
CA ASP A 23 23.99 -25.35 21.66
C ASP A 23 24.44 -25.88 20.29
N ASP A 24 25.40 -26.80 20.28
CA ASP A 24 25.94 -27.44 19.07
C ASP A 24 24.96 -28.43 18.43
N LYS A 25 23.85 -28.74 19.11
CA LYS A 25 22.71 -29.48 18.54
C LYS A 25 21.82 -28.63 17.63
N ILE A 26 21.96 -27.30 17.65
CA ILE A 26 21.19 -26.42 16.77
C ILE A 26 21.84 -26.42 15.39
N ILE A 27 21.18 -27.09 14.45
CA ILE A 27 21.63 -27.19 13.06
C ILE A 27 21.06 -26.04 12.24
N VAL A 28 21.94 -25.32 11.54
CA VAL A 28 21.56 -24.28 10.57
C VAL A 28 21.85 -24.78 9.15
N PRO A 29 20.84 -25.16 8.36
CA PRO A 29 21.02 -25.53 6.96
C PRO A 29 21.60 -24.39 6.11
N ARG A 30 22.50 -24.69 5.16
CA ARG A 30 23.07 -23.65 4.28
C ARG A 30 22.05 -22.97 3.36
N ASN A 31 20.95 -23.65 3.06
CA ASN A 31 19.88 -23.10 2.23
C ASN A 31 18.91 -22.19 3.01
N SER A 32 19.17 -21.92 4.29
CA SER A 32 18.33 -21.05 5.10
C SER A 32 18.33 -19.62 4.57
N LEU A 33 17.16 -18.98 4.64
CA LEU A 33 17.01 -17.54 4.46
C LEU A 33 17.45 -16.83 5.74
N VAL A 34 18.37 -15.89 5.64
CA VAL A 34 18.84 -15.08 6.77
C VAL A 34 18.36 -13.65 6.57
N GLU A 35 17.53 -13.16 7.48
CA GLU A 35 16.92 -11.83 7.41
C GLU A 35 17.15 -11.03 8.69
N VAL A 36 17.51 -9.76 8.52
CA VAL A 36 17.56 -8.80 9.62
C VAL A 36 16.23 -8.08 9.67
N ASN A 37 15.41 -8.39 10.67
CA ASN A 37 14.11 -7.79 10.90
C ASN A 37 14.16 -6.87 12.13
N GLN A 38 13.24 -5.91 12.17
CA GLN A 38 12.91 -5.19 13.41
C GLN A 38 11.54 -5.66 13.88
N SER A 39 11.47 -6.17 15.10
CA SER A 39 10.24 -6.75 15.65
C SER A 39 10.14 -6.51 17.15
N GLY A 40 8.91 -6.63 17.69
CA GLY A 40 8.62 -6.36 19.10
C GLY A 40 8.26 -4.91 19.40
N LEU A 41 7.67 -4.69 20.59
CA LEU A 41 7.18 -3.38 21.04
C LEU A 41 8.31 -2.34 21.21
N LEU A 42 9.55 -2.81 21.39
CA LEU A 42 10.74 -1.99 21.60
C LEU A 42 11.61 -1.83 20.34
N MET A 43 11.11 -2.27 19.17
CA MET A 43 11.87 -2.27 17.89
C MET A 43 13.23 -2.96 18.00
N GLU A 44 13.23 -4.16 18.57
CA GLU A 44 14.44 -4.95 18.70
C GLU A 44 14.85 -5.47 17.32
N THR A 45 16.15 -5.37 17.03
CA THR A 45 16.71 -5.94 15.79
C THR A 45 16.98 -7.41 16.03
N MET A 46 16.36 -8.27 15.20
CA MET A 46 16.49 -9.71 15.27
C MET A 46 17.02 -10.25 13.94
N ILE A 47 17.86 -11.29 14.03
CA ILE A 47 18.32 -12.04 12.86
C ILE A 47 17.50 -13.32 12.80
N ASP A 48 16.60 -13.39 11.83
CA ASP A 48 15.79 -14.57 11.57
C ASP A 48 16.51 -15.49 10.60
N ILE A 49 16.64 -16.75 11.00
CA ILE A 49 17.24 -17.81 10.18
C ILE A 49 16.15 -18.83 9.91
N THR A 50 15.64 -18.84 8.68
CA THR A 50 14.53 -19.70 8.27
C THR A 50 15.02 -20.78 7.31
N PRO A 51 15.09 -22.06 7.73
CA PRO A 51 15.41 -23.18 6.85
C PRO A 51 14.44 -23.27 5.67
N LYS A 52 14.93 -23.70 4.52
CA LYS A 52 14.10 -23.92 3.33
C LYS A 52 13.95 -25.40 3.04
N ASP A 53 12.76 -25.81 2.63
CA ASP A 53 12.54 -27.15 2.14
C ASP A 53 13.24 -27.39 0.78
N PRO A 54 13.75 -28.61 0.53
CA PRO A 54 13.80 -29.72 1.48
C PRO A 54 14.88 -29.53 2.55
N LEU A 55 14.59 -29.91 3.79
CA LEU A 55 15.56 -29.88 4.89
C LEU A 55 16.65 -30.95 4.66
N PRO A 56 17.94 -30.59 4.81
CA PRO A 56 19.02 -31.57 4.72
C PRO A 56 19.05 -32.49 5.94
N THR A 57 19.58 -33.70 5.78
CA THR A 57 19.84 -34.65 6.86
C THR A 57 21.34 -34.80 7.06
N PRO A 58 21.98 -33.92 7.86
CA PRO A 58 23.42 -33.98 8.06
C PRO A 58 23.82 -35.24 8.82
N SER A 59 24.94 -35.82 8.45
CA SER A 59 25.55 -36.96 9.15
C SER A 59 26.45 -36.53 10.32
N VAL A 60 26.97 -35.30 10.26
CA VAL A 60 27.87 -34.73 11.27
C VAL A 60 27.35 -33.40 11.83
N GLY A 61 27.83 -33.03 13.02
CA GLY A 61 27.47 -31.78 13.70
C GLY A 61 28.29 -30.55 13.24
N PRO A 62 27.92 -29.33 13.68
CA PRO A 62 28.54 -28.08 13.23
C PRO A 62 29.99 -27.88 13.71
N LEU A 63 30.38 -28.58 14.79
CA LEU A 63 31.75 -28.57 15.33
C LEU A 63 32.63 -29.73 14.81
N ASP A 64 32.08 -30.61 13.97
CA ASP A 64 32.80 -31.78 13.45
C ASP A 64 33.83 -31.36 12.38
N THR A 65 34.98 -32.04 12.39
CA THR A 65 36.03 -31.86 11.37
C THR A 65 35.59 -32.17 9.94
N ASP A 66 34.58 -33.04 9.77
CA ASP A 66 34.04 -33.41 8.46
C ASP A 66 32.85 -32.53 8.02
N CYS A 67 32.39 -31.58 8.86
CA CYS A 67 31.25 -30.71 8.56
C CYS A 67 31.43 -29.93 7.25
N SER A 68 32.59 -29.29 7.06
CA SER A 68 32.87 -28.53 5.84
C SER A 68 32.98 -29.41 4.60
N LYS A 69 33.27 -30.72 4.74
CA LYS A 69 33.31 -31.66 3.61
C LYS A 69 31.90 -32.05 3.16
N GLU A 70 30.99 -32.26 4.12
CA GLU A 70 29.58 -32.56 3.83
C GLU A 70 28.86 -31.34 3.25
N GLY A 71 29.12 -30.14 3.78
CA GLY A 71 28.68 -28.89 3.19
C GLY A 71 27.16 -28.64 3.21
N LEU A 72 26.37 -29.45 3.92
CA LEU A 72 24.92 -29.30 4.02
C LEU A 72 24.46 -28.23 5.02
N ILE A 73 25.26 -28.01 6.07
CA ILE A 73 24.94 -27.12 7.20
C ILE A 73 26.03 -26.07 7.37
N LEU A 74 25.74 -25.02 8.14
CA LEU A 74 26.70 -23.99 8.52
C LEU A 74 27.59 -24.52 9.65
N CYS A 75 28.90 -24.57 9.43
CA CYS A 75 29.88 -25.07 10.39
C CYS A 75 30.46 -23.94 11.26
N ASP A 76 31.21 -24.30 12.31
CA ASP A 76 31.90 -23.32 13.18
C ASP A 76 32.71 -22.30 12.38
N LYS A 77 32.60 -21.02 12.76
CA LYS A 77 33.27 -19.86 12.14
C LYS A 77 33.02 -19.64 10.64
N GLU A 78 32.03 -20.30 10.06
CA GLU A 78 31.62 -20.03 8.69
C GLU A 78 30.67 -18.83 8.59
N ARG A 79 30.43 -18.37 7.35
CA ARG A 79 29.63 -17.20 7.06
C ARG A 79 28.51 -17.52 6.09
N MET A 80 27.37 -16.86 6.27
CA MET A 80 26.23 -16.86 5.35
C MET A 80 25.82 -15.43 5.03
N LYS A 81 25.31 -15.22 3.80
CA LYS A 81 24.82 -13.92 3.38
C LYS A 81 23.40 -13.72 3.90
N GLY A 82 23.22 -12.67 4.71
CA GLY A 82 21.90 -12.17 5.09
C GLY A 82 21.37 -11.11 4.13
N GLN A 83 20.08 -10.83 4.26
CA GLN A 83 19.42 -9.70 3.61
C GLN A 83 18.63 -8.87 4.64
N GLN A 84 18.34 -7.62 4.28
CA GLN A 84 17.46 -6.80 5.08
C GLN A 84 16.02 -7.31 4.91
N GLY A 85 15.34 -7.58 6.02
CA GLY A 85 13.92 -7.89 6.02
C GLY A 85 13.07 -6.63 6.16
N VAL A 86 11.90 -6.73 6.78
CA VAL A 86 10.97 -5.61 6.93
C VAL A 86 11.33 -4.79 8.17
N SER A 87 11.40 -3.48 8.02
CA SER A 87 11.48 -2.53 9.14
C SER A 87 10.26 -1.62 9.19
N LEU A 88 9.94 -1.12 10.39
CA LEU A 88 8.84 -0.17 10.57
C LEU A 88 9.08 1.11 9.75
N ASP A 89 10.32 1.59 9.70
CA ASP A 89 10.71 2.76 8.88
C ASP A 89 10.44 2.55 7.39
N ALA A 90 10.76 1.35 6.85
CA ALA A 90 10.45 1.01 5.47
C ALA A 90 8.93 1.00 5.21
N MET A 91 8.13 0.48 6.14
CA MET A 91 6.66 0.52 6.05
C MET A 91 6.14 1.96 6.08
N VAL A 92 6.62 2.80 7.01
CA VAL A 92 6.24 4.22 7.10
C VAL A 92 6.59 4.95 5.81
N GLY A 93 7.76 4.69 5.23
CA GLY A 93 8.17 5.26 3.95
C GLY A 93 7.28 4.84 2.78
N ILE A 94 6.88 3.57 2.70
CA ILE A 94 5.92 3.06 1.70
C ILE A 94 4.57 3.76 1.85
N PHE A 95 4.03 3.81 3.07
CA PHE A 95 2.72 4.40 3.33
C PHE A 95 2.69 5.92 3.12
N THR A 96 3.77 6.63 3.45
CA THR A 96 3.88 8.06 3.20
C THR A 96 3.85 8.37 1.70
N ARG A 97 4.53 7.57 0.88
CA ARG A 97 4.48 7.71 -0.59
C ARG A 97 3.07 7.43 -1.11
N LEU A 98 2.46 6.33 -0.69
CA LEU A 98 1.08 6.00 -1.08
C LEU A 98 0.10 7.14 -0.75
N GLY A 99 0.20 7.71 0.45
CA GLY A 99 -0.64 8.85 0.85
C GLY A 99 -0.47 10.07 -0.05
N ARG A 100 0.77 10.39 -0.45
CA ARG A 100 1.06 11.48 -1.39
C ARG A 100 0.54 11.19 -2.79
N ASP A 101 0.76 9.98 -3.30
CA ASP A 101 0.28 9.58 -4.63
C ASP A 101 -1.26 9.69 -4.69
N MET A 102 -1.96 9.29 -3.62
CA MET A 102 -3.41 9.44 -3.53
C MET A 102 -3.88 10.91 -3.51
N GLU A 103 -3.11 11.80 -2.89
CA GLU A 103 -3.39 13.24 -2.88
C GLU A 103 -3.11 13.89 -4.24
N GLU A 104 -2.01 13.49 -4.91
CA GLU A 104 -1.58 13.95 -6.22
C GLU A 104 -2.55 13.51 -7.33
N ILE A 105 -2.99 12.25 -7.32
CA ILE A 105 -4.01 11.72 -8.24
C ILE A 105 -5.35 12.47 -8.08
N GLY A 106 -5.54 13.23 -6.99
CA GLY A 106 -6.71 14.07 -6.80
C GLY A 106 -7.99 13.25 -6.63
N VAL A 107 -7.87 11.98 -6.19
CA VAL A 107 -9.00 11.04 -6.02
C VAL A 107 -10.13 11.69 -5.23
N HIS A 108 -9.80 12.44 -4.17
CA HIS A 108 -10.78 13.17 -3.38
C HIS A 108 -11.51 14.29 -4.15
N LYS A 109 -10.80 15.00 -5.05
CA LYS A 109 -11.38 16.05 -5.90
C LYS A 109 -12.28 15.45 -6.97
N SER A 110 -11.84 14.38 -7.63
CA SER A 110 -12.63 13.63 -8.61
C SER A 110 -13.91 13.09 -7.99
N PHE A 111 -13.84 12.62 -6.75
CA PHE A 111 -15.00 12.17 -6.00
C PHE A 111 -15.99 13.28 -5.68
N LYS A 112 -15.50 14.40 -5.13
CA LYS A 112 -16.32 15.57 -4.82
C LYS A 112 -16.99 16.15 -6.07
N LEU A 113 -16.28 16.15 -7.19
CA LEU A 113 -16.84 16.55 -8.48
C LEU A 113 -17.97 15.60 -8.90
N ALA A 114 -17.74 14.29 -8.81
CA ALA A 114 -18.73 13.31 -9.20
C ALA A 114 -20.00 13.34 -8.32
N GLU A 115 -19.85 13.55 -7.02
CA GLU A 115 -20.95 13.75 -6.07
C GLU A 115 -21.76 15.01 -6.41
N LYS A 116 -21.06 16.12 -6.72
CA LYS A 116 -21.71 17.37 -7.14
C LYS A 116 -22.46 17.21 -8.46
N VAL A 117 -21.89 16.48 -9.42
CA VAL A 117 -22.56 16.15 -10.69
C VAL A 117 -23.80 15.28 -10.43
N ALA A 118 -23.70 14.25 -9.59
CA ALA A 118 -24.84 13.39 -9.25
C ALA A 118 -25.99 14.16 -8.58
N SER A 119 -25.67 15.10 -7.68
CA SER A 119 -26.66 15.98 -7.03
C SER A 119 -27.34 16.92 -8.04
N ILE A 120 -26.56 17.59 -8.90
CA ILE A 120 -27.12 18.45 -9.97
C ILE A 120 -28.04 17.64 -10.90
N MET A 121 -27.69 16.38 -11.16
CA MET A 121 -28.50 15.51 -11.99
C MET A 121 -29.84 15.12 -11.36
N GLU A 122 -29.88 14.87 -10.05
CA GLU A 122 -31.13 14.59 -9.34
C GLU A 122 -32.05 15.82 -9.34
N GLU A 123 -31.47 17.01 -9.18
CA GLU A 123 -32.22 18.27 -9.28
C GLU A 123 -32.74 18.53 -10.70
N ALA A 124 -31.99 18.14 -11.73
CA ALA A 124 -32.37 18.32 -13.13
C ALA A 124 -33.35 17.25 -13.67
N GLN A 125 -33.48 16.10 -12.99
CA GLN A 125 -34.34 14.99 -13.40
C GLN A 125 -35.79 15.39 -13.74
N PRO A 126 -36.52 16.17 -12.90
CA PRO A 126 -37.88 16.59 -13.24
C PRO A 126 -37.96 17.56 -14.43
N LEU A 127 -36.90 18.31 -14.72
CA LEU A 127 -36.84 19.18 -15.91
C LEU A 127 -36.65 18.35 -17.17
N LEU A 128 -35.80 17.31 -17.12
CA LEU A 128 -35.58 16.40 -18.24
C LEU A 128 -36.86 15.66 -18.64
N SER A 129 -37.62 15.12 -17.66
CA SER A 129 -38.90 14.46 -17.94
C SER A 129 -39.95 15.40 -18.53
N ARG A 130 -39.92 16.69 -18.16
CA ARG A 130 -40.81 17.71 -18.78
C ARG A 130 -40.41 18.04 -20.21
N ILE A 131 -39.12 18.03 -20.52
CA ILE A 131 -38.62 18.25 -21.88
C ILE A 131 -38.93 17.06 -22.78
N GLU A 132 -38.80 15.83 -22.27
CA GLU A 132 -39.22 14.62 -22.99
C GLU A 132 -40.73 14.64 -23.31
N ALA A 133 -41.56 14.96 -22.30
CA ALA A 133 -43.01 15.09 -22.52
C ALA A 133 -43.37 16.20 -23.52
N LEU A 134 -42.68 17.34 -23.46
CA LEU A 134 -42.87 18.43 -24.41
C LEU A 134 -42.42 18.03 -25.83
N ALA A 135 -41.33 17.27 -25.95
CA ALA A 135 -40.86 16.78 -27.25
C ALA A 135 -41.89 15.79 -27.87
N GLU A 136 -42.51 14.92 -27.08
CA GLU A 136 -43.58 14.03 -27.53
C GLU A 136 -44.85 14.81 -27.93
N GLU A 137 -45.23 15.84 -27.19
CA GLU A 137 -46.39 16.69 -27.50
C GLU A 137 -46.18 17.58 -28.74
N VAL A 138 -44.94 18.00 -29.01
CA VAL A 138 -44.60 18.87 -30.15
C VAL A 138 -44.40 18.06 -31.44
N GLN A 139 -44.11 16.76 -31.35
CA GLN A 139 -43.93 15.85 -32.48
C GLN A 139 -45.06 15.85 -33.52
N PRO A 140 -46.37 15.84 -33.15
CA PRO A 140 -47.46 15.96 -34.11
C PRO A 140 -47.59 17.36 -34.73
N LEU A 141 -47.29 18.44 -33.99
CA LEU A 141 -47.36 19.83 -34.49
C LEU A 141 -46.27 20.12 -35.54
N VAL A 142 -45.14 19.42 -35.44
CA VAL A 142 -44.02 19.47 -36.38
C VAL A 142 -44.33 18.78 -37.71
N SER A 143 -45.18 17.75 -37.71
CA SER A 143 -45.61 17.07 -38.93
C SER A 143 -46.48 17.95 -39.85
N GLU A 144 -47.05 19.03 -39.31
CA GLU A 144 -47.93 19.97 -40.01
C GLU A 144 -47.19 21.23 -40.51
N VAL A 145 -46.02 21.54 -39.93
CA VAL A 145 -45.17 22.69 -40.30
C VAL A 145 -43.86 22.20 -40.93
N ARG A 146 -43.92 21.87 -42.21
CA ARG A 146 -42.90 21.02 -42.87
C ARG A 146 -41.66 21.75 -43.42
N ASP A 147 -41.61 23.09 -43.39
CA ASP A 147 -40.52 23.90 -43.99
C ASP A 147 -40.05 25.07 -43.10
N SER A 148 -39.57 24.78 -41.89
CA SER A 148 -38.86 25.77 -41.07
C SER A 148 -37.60 25.16 -40.49
N ASP A 149 -36.45 25.78 -40.74
CA ASP A 149 -35.15 25.39 -40.17
C ASP A 149 -35.22 25.26 -38.63
N LEU A 150 -36.07 26.07 -37.99
CA LEU A 150 -36.32 26.07 -36.55
C LEU A 150 -36.83 24.71 -36.03
N VAL A 151 -37.64 24.02 -36.83
CA VAL A 151 -38.26 22.73 -36.44
C VAL A 151 -37.22 21.61 -36.45
N LYS A 152 -36.32 21.60 -37.44
CA LYS A 152 -35.17 20.68 -37.49
C LYS A 152 -34.18 20.94 -36.35
N ASP A 153 -33.95 22.20 -36.00
CA ASP A 153 -33.08 22.56 -34.89
C ASP A 153 -33.65 22.06 -33.56
N VAL A 154 -34.96 22.24 -33.33
CA VAL A 154 -35.65 21.73 -32.13
C VAL A 154 -35.60 20.20 -32.06
N GLU A 155 -35.82 19.50 -33.18
CA GLU A 155 -35.73 18.03 -33.23
C GLU A 155 -34.30 17.53 -32.95
N THR A 156 -33.30 18.23 -33.49
CA THR A 156 -31.88 17.92 -33.26
C THR A 156 -31.49 18.13 -31.79
N ILE A 157 -31.97 19.22 -31.19
CA ILE A 157 -31.74 19.53 -29.77
C ILE A 157 -32.44 18.49 -28.89
N ALA A 158 -33.70 18.16 -29.16
CA ALA A 158 -34.45 17.19 -28.38
C ALA A 158 -33.79 15.80 -28.41
N LYS A 159 -33.35 15.36 -29.60
CA LYS A 159 -32.61 14.10 -29.76
C LYS A 159 -31.27 14.12 -29.03
N GLY A 160 -30.50 15.20 -29.18
CA GLY A 160 -29.23 15.36 -28.46
C GLY A 160 -29.40 15.37 -26.94
N LEU A 161 -30.50 15.93 -26.43
CA LEU A 161 -30.83 15.94 -25.01
C LEU A 161 -31.25 14.55 -24.50
N ALA A 162 -32.03 13.81 -25.28
CA ALA A 162 -32.44 12.45 -24.96
C ALA A 162 -31.24 11.47 -24.94
N ASP A 163 -30.35 11.57 -25.93
CA ASP A 163 -29.12 10.78 -25.99
C ASP A 163 -28.20 11.11 -24.80
N ALA A 164 -27.99 12.40 -24.51
CA ALA A 164 -27.22 12.85 -23.35
C ALA A 164 -27.83 12.37 -22.02
N SER A 165 -29.16 12.41 -21.88
CA SER A 165 -29.88 11.89 -20.70
C SER A 165 -29.66 10.38 -20.53
N GLY A 166 -29.71 9.62 -21.63
CA GLY A 166 -29.45 8.18 -21.64
C GLY A 166 -28.03 7.82 -21.24
N ASP A 167 -27.03 8.49 -21.81
CA ASP A 167 -25.62 8.30 -21.47
C ASP A 167 -25.34 8.65 -20.00
N LEU A 168 -25.95 9.73 -19.53
CA LEU A 168 -25.80 10.20 -18.16
C LEU A 168 -26.46 9.25 -17.15
N ARG A 169 -27.59 8.62 -17.51
CA ARG A 169 -28.25 7.58 -16.71
C ARG A 169 -27.42 6.30 -16.62
N ARG A 170 -26.72 5.92 -17.70
CA ARG A 170 -25.75 4.79 -17.72
C ARG A 170 -24.50 5.10 -16.90
N LEU A 171 -24.03 6.34 -16.90
CA LEU A 171 -22.90 6.77 -16.08
C LEU A 171 -23.26 6.71 -14.58
N LYS A 172 -24.46 7.18 -14.19
CA LYS A 172 -24.98 7.08 -12.81
C LYS A 172 -25.05 5.63 -12.32
N SER A 173 -25.49 4.69 -13.15
CA SER A 173 -25.66 3.28 -12.76
C SER A 173 -24.38 2.45 -12.70
N SER A 174 -23.30 2.88 -13.36
CA SER A 174 -22.06 2.10 -13.48
C SER A 174 -20.88 2.59 -12.64
N MET A 175 -20.79 3.90 -12.36
CA MET A 175 -19.66 4.52 -11.66
C MET A 175 -20.05 5.23 -10.35
N LEU A 176 -21.33 5.56 -10.15
CA LEU A 176 -21.81 6.43 -9.06
C LEU A 176 -22.99 5.82 -8.30
N THR A 177 -22.96 4.52 -8.02
CA THR A 177 -23.88 3.99 -7.00
C THR A 177 -23.46 4.56 -5.64
N PRO A 178 -24.38 5.14 -4.85
CA PRO A 178 -24.09 5.67 -3.52
C PRO A 178 -23.28 4.68 -2.69
N GLU A 179 -23.63 3.39 -2.75
CA GLU A 179 -23.02 2.31 -1.99
C GLU A 179 -21.55 2.07 -2.34
N ASN A 180 -21.21 1.91 -3.63
CA ASN A 180 -19.80 1.70 -4.03
C ASN A 180 -18.99 2.96 -3.76
N SER A 181 -19.63 4.11 -3.91
CA SER A 181 -18.97 5.37 -3.75
C SER A 181 -18.60 5.64 -2.28
N ASP A 182 -19.53 5.38 -1.36
CA ASP A 182 -19.33 5.55 0.07
C ASP A 182 -18.39 4.47 0.63
N LEU A 183 -18.46 3.24 0.14
CA LEU A 183 -17.52 2.18 0.53
C LEU A 183 -16.08 2.51 0.11
N ILE A 184 -15.87 3.04 -1.09
CA ILE A 184 -14.54 3.46 -1.56
C ILE A 184 -14.05 4.67 -0.75
N LYS A 185 -14.90 5.68 -0.53
CA LYS A 185 -14.60 6.83 0.35
C LYS A 185 -14.21 6.36 1.75
N GLN A 186 -15.02 5.50 2.35
CA GLN A 186 -14.82 5.01 3.70
C GLN A 186 -13.55 4.15 3.78
N SER A 187 -13.27 3.32 2.78
CA SER A 187 -12.03 2.54 2.69
C SER A 187 -10.81 3.44 2.58
N ILE A 188 -10.87 4.49 1.74
CA ILE A 188 -9.80 5.49 1.60
C ILE A 188 -9.60 6.28 2.90
N PHE A 189 -10.66 6.77 3.53
CA PHE A 189 -10.58 7.50 4.80
C PHE A 189 -10.04 6.62 5.92
N THR A 190 -10.50 5.37 6.00
CA THR A 190 -10.01 4.38 6.97
C THR A 190 -8.54 4.10 6.74
N LEU A 191 -8.12 3.93 5.48
CA LEU A 191 -6.72 3.75 5.12
C LEU A 191 -5.91 4.97 5.57
N ILE A 192 -6.25 6.19 5.14
CA ILE A 192 -5.54 7.44 5.52
C ILE A 192 -5.45 7.60 7.04
N PHE A 193 -6.54 7.36 7.77
CA PHE A 193 -6.56 7.45 9.22
C PHE A 193 -5.65 6.40 9.87
N THR A 194 -5.70 5.16 9.37
CA THR A 194 -4.80 4.09 9.80
C THR A 194 -3.34 4.46 9.54
N LEU A 195 -3.03 5.02 8.36
CA LEU A 195 -1.68 5.48 8.00
C LEU A 195 -1.19 6.59 8.94
N LYS A 196 -2.03 7.58 9.26
CA LYS A 196 -1.68 8.65 10.22
C LYS A 196 -1.43 8.10 11.63
N ASN A 197 -2.24 7.15 12.08
CA ASN A 197 -2.04 6.52 13.38
C ASN A 197 -0.74 5.71 13.42
N PHE A 198 -0.43 4.93 12.38
CA PHE A 198 0.84 4.23 12.26
C PHE A 198 2.03 5.19 12.26
N GLN A 199 1.94 6.31 11.54
CA GLN A 199 2.99 7.32 11.52
C GLN A 199 3.21 7.95 12.91
N SER A 200 2.13 8.27 13.63
CA SER A 200 2.21 8.83 14.99
C SER A 200 2.86 7.84 15.95
N ILE A 201 2.37 6.60 15.98
CA ILE A 201 2.90 5.54 16.85
C ILE A 201 4.37 5.28 16.51
N SER A 202 4.72 5.19 15.22
CA SER A 202 6.10 5.01 14.81
C SER A 202 6.99 6.17 15.24
N SER A 203 6.50 7.41 15.14
CA SER A 203 7.22 8.60 15.61
C SER A 203 7.47 8.53 17.11
N ASP A 204 6.45 8.17 17.89
CA ASP A 204 6.54 8.08 19.35
C ASP A 204 7.53 6.99 19.79
N ILE A 205 7.51 5.83 19.14
CA ILE A 205 8.46 4.73 19.43
C ILE A 205 9.89 5.12 18.99
N SER A 206 10.07 5.81 17.86
CA SER A 206 11.39 6.31 17.46
C SER A 206 11.94 7.35 18.44
N GLY A 207 11.07 8.20 19.00
CA GLY A 207 11.42 9.16 20.04
C GLY A 207 11.84 8.50 21.35
N PHE A 208 11.27 7.34 21.69
CA PHE A 208 11.62 6.58 22.89
C PHE A 208 12.92 5.77 22.72
N THR A 209 13.16 5.21 21.53
CA THR A 209 14.34 4.36 21.25
C THR A 209 15.59 5.14 20.84
N GLY A 210 15.44 6.33 20.27
CA GLY A 210 16.56 7.20 19.88
C GLY A 210 17.25 7.91 21.04
N ASP A 211 16.59 8.09 22.18
CA ASP A 211 17.07 8.95 23.27
C ASP A 211 17.98 8.22 24.29
N GLU A 212 18.00 6.89 24.26
CA GLU A 212 18.78 6.06 25.19
C GLU A 212 20.17 5.67 24.63
N ALA A 213 20.27 5.40 23.32
CA ALA A 213 21.55 5.14 22.65
C ALA A 213 22.40 6.41 22.48
N THR A 214 21.76 7.57 22.24
CA THR A 214 22.45 8.84 21.98
C THR A 214 23.03 9.47 23.26
N ARG A 215 22.45 9.16 24.44
CA ARG A 215 22.98 9.64 25.73
C ARG A 215 24.29 8.98 26.18
N ARG A 216 24.62 7.77 25.69
CA ARG A 216 25.88 7.10 26.09
C ARG A 216 27.10 7.50 25.26
N HIS A 217 26.93 8.14 24.10
CA HIS A 217 28.06 8.53 23.24
C HIS A 217 28.01 9.96 22.66
N GLY A 218 27.08 10.81 23.09
CA GLY A 218 26.97 12.21 22.65
C GLY A 218 27.97 13.18 23.29
N GLY A 219 29.26 12.85 23.31
CA GLY A 219 30.35 13.78 23.60
C GLY A 219 30.98 14.28 22.31
N THR A 220 30.54 15.46 21.84
CA THR A 220 31.19 16.35 20.86
C THR A 220 31.62 15.78 19.51
N SER A 221 30.92 16.17 18.44
CA SER A 221 31.59 16.64 17.21
C SER A 221 30.61 17.47 16.37
N SER A 222 30.88 18.77 16.30
CA SER A 222 30.41 19.63 15.22
C SER A 222 31.23 19.36 13.96
N CYS A 223 30.55 19.27 12.83
CA CYS A 223 31.04 19.67 11.50
C CYS A 223 29.90 20.42 10.82
#